data_AF-A0A8H8P1K8-F1
#
_entry.id   AF-A0A8H8P1K8-F1
#
_cell.length_a   1.000
_cell.length_b   1.000
_cell.length_c   1.000
_cell.angle_alpha   90.00
_cell.angle_beta   90.00
_cell.angle_gamma   90.00
#
_symmetry.space_group_name_H-M   'P 1'
#
loop_
_entity.id
_entity.type
_entity.pdbx_description
1 polymer ?
#
loop_
_entity_poly.entity_id
_entity_poly.type
_entity_poly.pdbx_seq_one_letter_code
_entity_poly.pdbx_strand_id
1 'polypeptide(L)'
;MDSTFEAFTGEQWHFHPPSAGRGYVGQLAQWAHVSGLKFTLNYRKIGHDDSPCWIAQPVLEGEYLGHKYFGYGGNKKEAKEGACRKMAMSGHCVRGIGRSSS
;
A
#
# COMPACT_ATOMS: atom_id res chain seq x y z
N MET A 1 -8.37 37.44 -7.17
CA MET A 1 -7.31 36.42 -7.32
C MET A 1 -8.05 35.12 -7.57
N ASP A 2 -8.17 34.75 -8.83
CA ASP A 2 -8.86 33.55 -9.28
C ASP A 2 -8.04 32.34 -8.84
N SER A 3 -8.57 31.55 -7.92
CA SER A 3 -8.01 30.26 -7.56
C SER A 3 -8.40 29.27 -8.65
N THR A 4 -7.58 29.16 -9.70
CA THR A 4 -7.70 28.09 -10.70
C THR A 4 -7.62 26.75 -9.98
N PHE A 5 -8.75 26.10 -9.78
CA PHE A 5 -8.82 24.73 -9.31
C PHE A 5 -8.54 23.85 -10.53
N GLU A 6 -7.28 23.50 -10.76
CA GLU A 6 -6.94 22.49 -11.76
C GLU A 6 -7.55 21.16 -11.31
N ALA A 7 -8.69 20.81 -11.92
CA ALA A 7 -9.29 19.50 -11.73
C ALA A 7 -8.32 18.46 -12.26
N PHE A 8 -7.61 17.82 -11.35
CA PHE A 8 -6.58 16.83 -11.63
C PHE A 8 -7.22 15.63 -12.36
N THR A 9 -7.03 15.52 -13.67
CA THR A 9 -7.44 14.35 -14.48
C THR A 9 -6.39 13.24 -14.36
N GLY A 10 -5.97 12.92 -13.13
CA GLY A 10 -4.97 11.89 -12.89
C GLY A 10 -5.52 10.54 -13.31
N GLU A 11 -4.77 9.80 -14.14
CA GLU A 11 -5.07 8.40 -14.43
C GLU A 11 -5.19 7.63 -13.10
N GLN A 12 -6.37 7.06 -12.84
CA GLN A 12 -6.61 6.27 -11.65
C GLN A 12 -5.80 4.97 -11.75
N TRP A 13 -4.95 4.67 -10.77
CA TRP A 13 -4.27 3.38 -10.71
C TRP A 13 -5.28 2.27 -10.44
N HIS A 14 -5.41 1.32 -11.38
CA HIS A 14 -6.30 0.17 -11.24
C HIS A 14 -5.53 -1.03 -10.70
N PHE A 15 -5.90 -1.47 -9.49
CA PHE A 15 -5.42 -2.73 -8.94
C PHE A 15 -6.30 -3.88 -9.45
N HIS A 16 -5.66 -4.96 -9.86
CA HIS A 16 -6.32 -6.16 -10.37
C HIS A 16 -6.27 -7.29 -9.33
N PRO A 17 -7.24 -8.22 -9.36
CA PRO A 17 -7.14 -9.47 -8.62
C PRO A 17 -5.81 -10.19 -8.92
N PRO A 18 -5.22 -10.88 -7.93
CA PRO A 18 -3.94 -11.54 -8.10
C PRO A 18 -4.04 -12.65 -9.15
N SER A 19 -3.06 -12.72 -10.05
CA SER A 19 -2.93 -13.78 -11.06
C SER A 19 -1.69 -14.63 -10.79
N ALA A 20 -1.52 -15.74 -11.53
CA ALA A 20 -0.35 -16.62 -11.41
C ALA A 20 0.94 -15.83 -11.66
N GLY A 21 1.60 -15.37 -10.58
CA GLY A 21 2.86 -14.62 -10.60
C GLY A 21 2.77 -13.15 -10.21
N ARG A 22 1.57 -12.54 -10.09
CA ARG A 22 1.43 -11.12 -9.73
C ARG A 22 0.42 -10.91 -8.61
N GLY A 23 0.93 -10.80 -7.38
CA GLY A 23 0.16 -10.43 -6.19
C GLY A 23 -0.02 -8.91 -6.04
N TYR A 24 -0.77 -8.52 -5.01
CA TYR A 24 -0.96 -7.11 -4.65
C TYR A 24 0.35 -6.44 -4.24
N VAL A 25 1.31 -7.18 -3.71
CA VAL A 25 2.65 -6.66 -3.38
C VAL A 25 3.33 -6.06 -4.60
N GLY A 26 3.35 -6.79 -5.71
CA GLY A 26 4.01 -6.32 -6.94
C GLY A 26 3.29 -5.13 -7.55
N GLN A 27 1.95 -5.15 -7.54
CA GLN A 27 1.13 -4.06 -8.05
C GLN A 27 1.30 -2.77 -7.22
N LEU A 28 1.36 -2.89 -5.89
CA LEU A 28 1.51 -1.74 -4.99
C LEU A 28 2.93 -1.16 -5.05
N ALA A 29 3.96 -2.01 -5.21
CA ALA A 29 5.33 -1.56 -5.43
C ALA A 29 5.47 -0.78 -6.74
N GLN A 30 4.83 -1.26 -7.81
CA GLN A 30 4.83 -0.55 -9.09
C GLN A 30 4.09 0.79 -9.01
N TRP A 31 2.92 0.81 -8.37
CA TRP A 31 2.18 2.03 -8.11
C TRP A 31 3.04 3.06 -7.37
N ALA A 32 3.64 2.67 -6.25
CA ALA A 32 4.49 3.55 -5.45
C ALA A 32 5.67 4.10 -6.27
N HIS A 33 6.31 3.24 -7.09
CA HIS A 33 7.39 3.65 -7.99
C HIS A 33 6.93 4.68 -9.02
N VAL A 34 5.82 4.44 -9.72
CA VAL A 34 5.28 5.36 -10.75
C VAL A 34 4.81 6.68 -10.14
N SER A 35 4.18 6.63 -8.96
CA SER A 35 3.75 7.82 -8.22
C SER A 35 4.91 8.59 -7.56
N GLY A 36 6.12 8.05 -7.57
CA GLY A 36 7.26 8.65 -6.87
C GLY A 36 7.11 8.64 -5.34
N LEU A 37 6.30 7.72 -4.80
CA LEU A 37 6.02 7.58 -3.38
C LEU A 37 6.87 6.46 -2.77
N LYS A 38 7.33 6.68 -1.55
CA LYS A 38 7.97 5.72 -0.68
C LYS A 38 6.91 4.95 0.11
N PHE A 39 6.67 3.72 -0.35
CA PHE A 39 5.89 2.74 0.39
C PHE A 39 6.81 1.75 1.12
N THR A 40 6.58 1.56 2.42
CA THR A 40 7.30 0.58 3.23
C THR A 40 6.34 -0.20 4.14
N LEU A 41 6.83 -1.30 4.70
CA LEU A 41 6.09 -2.15 5.61
C LEU A 41 6.91 -2.38 6.88
N ASN A 42 6.31 -2.09 8.02
CA ASN A 42 6.83 -2.48 9.32
C ASN A 42 6.29 -3.87 9.67
N TYR A 43 7.14 -4.75 10.20
CA TYR A 43 6.75 -6.10 10.58
C TYR A 43 6.83 -6.28 12.08
N ARG A 44 5.83 -6.96 12.65
CA ARG A 44 5.83 -7.39 14.05
C ARG A 44 5.54 -8.88 14.11
N LYS A 45 6.43 -9.64 14.77
CA LYS A 45 6.13 -11.04 15.15
C LYS A 45 5.19 -11.00 16.34
N ILE A 46 4.10 -11.75 16.25
CA ILE A 46 3.14 -11.97 17.32
C ILE A 46 2.94 -13.49 17.46
N GLY A 47 2.61 -13.98 18.65
CA GLY A 47 2.46 -15.41 18.88
C GLY A 47 3.75 -16.12 19.30
N HIS A 48 3.60 -17.39 19.68
CA HIS A 48 4.66 -18.23 20.25
C HIS A 48 5.63 -18.71 19.17
N ASP A 49 6.82 -19.17 19.58
CA ASP A 49 7.82 -19.66 18.62
C ASP A 49 7.35 -20.89 17.85
N ASP A 50 6.48 -21.71 18.44
CA ASP A 50 5.90 -22.92 17.84
C ASP A 50 4.74 -22.63 16.89
N SER A 51 4.22 -21.41 16.89
CA SER A 51 3.13 -20.96 16.02
C SER A 51 3.26 -19.46 15.75
N PRO A 52 4.32 -19.06 15.02
CA PRO A 52 4.63 -17.67 14.83
C PRO A 52 3.59 -17.05 13.91
N CYS A 53 3.11 -15.89 14.31
CA CYS A 53 2.21 -15.07 13.51
C CYS A 53 2.91 -13.75 13.21
N TRP A 54 2.53 -13.11 12.11
CA TRP A 54 3.15 -11.89 11.66
C TRP A 54 2.09 -10.85 11.34
N ILE A 55 2.35 -9.61 11.75
CA ILE A 55 1.62 -8.44 11.31
C ILE A 55 2.54 -7.63 10.38
N ALA A 56 2.01 -7.24 9.21
CA ALA A 56 2.63 -6.26 8.34
C ALA A 56 1.81 -4.96 8.38
N GLN A 57 2.49 -3.83 8.57
CA GLN A 57 1.87 -2.53 8.81
C GLN A 57 2.36 -1.52 7.78
N PRO A 58 1.50 -1.02 6.89
CA PRO A 58 1.90 -0.08 5.84
C PRO A 58 2.26 1.29 6.35
N VAL A 59 3.29 1.86 5.72
CA VAL A 59 3.75 3.23 5.88
C VAL A 59 3.94 3.84 4.49
N LEU A 60 3.27 4.96 4.22
CA LEU A 60 3.31 5.67 2.93
C LEU A 60 3.79 7.10 3.16
N GLU A 61 4.87 7.54 2.53
CA GLU A 61 5.43 8.89 2.74
C GLU A 61 5.68 9.24 4.23
N GLY A 62 5.98 8.23 5.05
CA GLY A 62 6.12 8.40 6.51
C GLY A 62 4.81 8.40 7.29
N GLU A 63 3.64 8.44 6.63
CA GLU A 63 2.34 8.27 7.28
C GLU A 63 2.14 6.80 7.68
N TYR A 64 1.90 6.57 8.97
CA TYR A 64 1.61 5.24 9.49
C TYR A 64 0.15 4.83 9.26
N LEU A 65 -0.05 3.86 8.37
CA LEU A 65 -1.37 3.35 7.97
C LEU A 65 -1.68 1.97 8.57
N GLY A 66 -0.82 1.47 9.48
CA GLY A 66 -0.98 0.19 10.14
C GLY A 66 -2.28 0.03 10.93
N HIS A 67 -2.89 1.11 11.39
CA HIS A 67 -4.16 1.07 12.10
C HIS A 67 -5.37 0.72 11.19
N LYS A 68 -5.29 1.00 9.89
CA LYS A 68 -6.37 0.77 8.91
C LYS A 68 -6.12 -0.45 8.02
N TYR A 69 -4.87 -0.64 7.60
CA TYR A 69 -4.56 -1.56 6.49
C TYR A 69 -3.50 -2.61 6.86
N PHE A 70 -3.38 -2.99 8.13
CA PHE A 70 -2.48 -4.07 8.51
C PHE A 70 -2.91 -5.43 7.92
N GLY A 71 -1.92 -6.23 7.55
CA GLY A 71 -2.12 -7.63 7.16
C GLY A 71 -1.63 -8.58 8.25
N TYR A 72 -2.26 -9.75 8.33
CA TYR A 72 -1.95 -10.82 9.28
C TYR A 72 -1.68 -12.11 8.50
N GLY A 73 -0.76 -12.94 8.99
CA GLY A 73 -0.52 -14.28 8.45
C GLY A 73 0.41 -15.12 9.31
N GLY A 74 0.50 -16.41 9.02
CA GLY A 74 1.43 -17.33 9.69
C GLY A 74 2.89 -17.10 9.31
N ASN A 75 3.13 -16.29 8.28
CA ASN A 75 4.46 -15.88 7.85
C ASN A 75 4.46 -14.43 7.34
N LYS A 76 5.66 -13.85 7.18
CA LYS A 76 5.82 -12.48 6.67
C LYS A 76 5.22 -12.29 5.27
N LYS A 77 5.23 -13.31 4.41
CA LYS A 77 4.74 -13.23 3.02
C LYS A 77 3.22 -13.06 3.00
N GLU A 78 2.50 -13.86 3.78
CA GLU A 78 1.04 -13.75 3.94
C GLU A 78 0.64 -12.41 4.56
N ALA A 79 1.29 -12.00 5.64
CA ALA A 79 1.02 -10.73 6.28
C ALA A 79 1.25 -9.55 5.33
N LYS A 80 2.36 -9.60 4.57
CA LYS A 80 2.70 -8.62 3.53
C LYS A 80 1.62 -8.53 2.46
N GLU A 81 1.23 -9.67 1.88
CA GLU A 81 0.20 -9.72 0.84
C GLU A 81 -1.15 -9.19 1.35
N GLY A 82 -1.54 -9.56 2.57
CA GLY A 82 -2.75 -9.06 3.21
C GLY A 82 -2.76 -7.54 3.41
N ALA A 83 -1.63 -6.96 3.84
CA ALA A 83 -1.49 -5.52 4.01
C ALA A 83 -1.58 -4.79 2.64
N CYS A 84 -0.86 -5.28 1.64
CA CYS A 84 -0.87 -4.71 0.29
C CYS A 84 -2.25 -4.84 -0.37
N ARG A 85 -2.96 -5.95 -0.16
CA ARG A 85 -4.35 -6.11 -0.62
C ARG A 85 -5.27 -5.04 -0.03
N LYS A 86 -5.21 -4.84 1.30
CA LYS A 86 -6.04 -3.80 1.96
C LYS A 86 -5.72 -2.41 1.45
N MET A 87 -4.44 -2.08 1.28
CA MET A 87 -4.00 -0.81 0.70
C MET A 87 -4.55 -0.63 -0.73
N ALA A 88 -4.33 -1.62 -1.60
CA ALA A 88 -4.80 -1.61 -2.99
C ALA A 88 -6.32 -1.41 -3.11
N MET A 89 -7.10 -2.04 -2.21
CA MET A 89 -8.55 -1.95 -2.22
C MET A 89 -9.12 -0.73 -1.47
N SER A 90 -8.30 0.03 -0.75
CA SER A 90 -8.76 1.11 0.13
C SER A 90 -9.17 2.40 -0.59
N GLY A 91 -8.84 2.54 -1.88
CA GLY A 91 -8.96 3.82 -2.60
C GLY A 91 -7.90 4.86 -2.23
N HIS A 92 -7.08 4.60 -1.21
CA HIS A 92 -6.01 5.51 -0.78
C HIS A 92 -4.90 5.64 -1.84
N CYS A 93 -4.65 4.56 -2.59
CA CYS A 93 -3.68 4.51 -3.67
C CYS A 93 -4.15 5.19 -4.97
N VAL A 94 -5.31 5.83 -4.98
CA VAL A 94 -5.91 6.42 -6.19
C VAL A 94 -5.60 7.92 -6.34
N ARG A 95 -5.13 8.57 -5.26
CA ARG A 95 -5.03 10.04 -5.17
C ARG A 95 -3.67 10.67 -5.54
N GLY A 96 -2.74 9.95 -6.15
CA GLY A 96 -1.36 10.44 -6.27
C GLY A 96 -0.72 10.22 -7.63
N ILE A 97 -1.05 11.06 -8.61
CA ILE A 97 -0.13 11.39 -9.73
C ILE A 97 0.02 12.91 -9.80
N GLY A 98 0.27 13.57 -8.66
CA GLY A 98 0.48 15.01 -8.64
C GLY A 98 1.54 15.36 -7.62
N ARG A 99 2.80 15.42 -8.06
CA ARG A 99 3.82 16.15 -7.30
C ARG A 99 3.48 17.62 -7.43
N SER A 100 2.89 18.22 -6.40
CA SER A 100 2.90 19.67 -6.25
C SER A 100 4.35 20.08 -6.00
N SER A 101 5.05 20.46 -7.05
CA SER A 101 6.32 21.17 -6.95
C SER A 101 6.04 22.51 -6.27
N SER A 102 6.57 22.71 -5.06
CA SER A 102 6.73 24.06 -4.47
C SER A 102 8.13 24.58 -4.79
#